data_AF-A0A5C3NSR0-F1
#
_entry.id   AF-A0A5C3NSR0-F1
#
_cell.length_a   1.000
_cell.length_b   1.000
_cell.length_c   1.000
_cell.angle_alpha   90.00
_cell.angle_beta   90.00
_cell.angle_gamma   90.00
#
_symmetry.space_group_name_H-M   'P 1'
#
loop_
_entity.id
_entity.type
_entity.pdbx_description
1 polymer ?
#
loop_
_entity_poly.entity_id
_entity_poly.type
_entity_poly.pdbx_seq_one_letter_code
_entity_poly.pdbx_strand_id
1 'polypeptide(L)'
;MSSMTPQPPVSPEASSSTASAGRSCMLSESPASSGASHGEQPDSELAVTREPASSSSSTSQPKRKVIEKMPLPKFMIGGYLARNLLPASVLPRQLNPVYLEYDHIDDIPLAWYGIEWNGTVLVNYAQKYGWAVLSQQSKLGAYDIVPTWDRLRRHYYAKHGILMCIQDVWGEDMDQIEKIVSFYNNREMPSWTKEQRYVVFDTLTEMGYKPGEAAWFLDGREHL
;
A
#
# COMPACT_ATOMS: atom_id res chain seq x y z
N MET A 1 22.17 -10.79 78.95
CA MET A 1 22.85 -10.85 77.64
C MET A 1 21.78 -11.15 76.60
N SER A 2 21.22 -10.12 75.98
CA SER A 2 20.13 -10.25 75.01
C SER A 2 20.67 -9.95 73.63
N SER A 3 20.55 -10.92 72.71
CA SER A 3 21.04 -10.82 71.33
C SER A 3 20.07 -10.01 70.47
N MET A 4 20.57 -8.93 69.87
CA MET A 4 19.90 -8.20 68.80
C MET A 4 20.19 -8.88 67.45
N THR A 5 19.15 -9.25 66.72
CA THR A 5 19.23 -9.73 65.34
C THR A 5 19.06 -8.55 64.38
N PRO A 6 19.89 -8.40 63.32
CA PRO A 6 19.74 -7.31 62.37
C PRO A 6 18.73 -7.62 61.25
N GLN A 7 17.93 -6.62 60.87
CA GLN A 7 17.03 -6.64 59.70
C GLN A 7 17.81 -6.49 58.38
N PRO A 8 17.33 -7.10 57.27
CA PRO A 8 17.92 -6.91 55.94
C PRO A 8 17.39 -5.64 55.22
N PRO A 9 18.14 -5.13 54.22
CA PRO A 9 17.85 -3.87 53.54
C PRO A 9 16.77 -3.99 52.46
N VAL A 10 16.08 -2.88 52.24
CA VAL A 10 14.99 -2.67 51.27
C VAL A 10 15.58 -2.46 49.87
N SER A 11 15.10 -3.20 48.86
CA SER A 11 15.46 -3.01 47.45
C SER A 11 14.71 -1.82 46.82
N PRO A 12 15.33 -1.07 45.88
CA PRO A 12 14.66 0.02 45.18
C PRO A 12 13.83 -0.46 43.98
N GLU A 13 12.70 0.20 43.76
CA GLU A 13 11.82 0.05 42.61
C GLU A 13 12.53 0.42 41.30
N ALA A 14 12.48 -0.47 40.32
CA ALA A 14 12.87 -0.18 38.94
C ALA A 14 11.67 0.37 38.17
N SER A 15 11.73 1.66 37.83
CA SER A 15 10.79 2.30 36.92
C SER A 15 11.01 1.82 35.49
N SER A 16 10.09 1.01 34.97
CA SER A 16 10.07 0.63 33.55
C SER A 16 9.39 1.73 32.74
N SER A 17 10.20 2.49 32.01
CA SER A 17 9.74 3.42 30.97
C SER A 17 9.44 2.66 29.69
N THR A 18 8.17 2.54 29.30
CA THR A 18 7.75 2.04 27.99
C THR A 18 7.77 3.18 26.97
N ALA A 19 8.79 3.19 26.12
CA ALA A 19 8.85 4.07 24.95
C ALA A 19 7.96 3.50 23.83
N SER A 20 6.88 4.21 23.53
CA SER A 20 6.04 4.02 22.34
C SER A 20 6.80 4.47 21.10
N ALA A 21 7.05 3.55 20.17
CA ALA A 21 7.63 3.85 18.85
C ALA A 21 6.54 3.83 17.77
N GLY A 22 5.66 4.82 17.80
CA GLY A 22 4.79 5.14 16.65
C GLY A 22 5.59 5.93 15.61
N ARG A 23 6.08 5.27 14.57
CA ARG A 23 6.68 5.96 13.41
C ARG A 23 5.64 6.21 12.34
N SER A 24 5.09 7.42 12.38
CA SER A 24 4.36 8.08 11.31
C SER A 24 5.32 8.37 10.14
N CYS A 25 4.95 7.98 8.92
CA CYS A 25 5.67 8.35 7.71
C CYS A 25 5.04 9.63 7.15
N MET A 26 5.57 10.78 7.56
CA MET A 26 5.24 12.08 6.95
C MET A 26 6.08 12.27 5.68
N LEU A 27 5.37 12.51 4.58
CA LEU A 27 5.87 12.87 3.26
C LEU A 27 6.68 14.18 3.32
N SER A 28 7.77 14.27 2.55
CA SER A 28 8.45 15.52 2.24
C SER A 28 8.28 15.82 0.75
N GLU A 29 7.60 16.92 0.47
CA GLU A 29 7.50 17.57 -0.84
C GLU A 29 8.84 18.24 -1.20
N SER A 30 9.14 18.28 -2.50
CA SER A 30 10.03 19.29 -3.11
C SER A 30 9.84 19.35 -4.63
N PRO A 31 10.17 20.49 -5.27
CA PRO A 31 9.24 21.16 -6.18
C PRO A 31 9.69 21.24 -7.65
N ALA A 32 8.83 21.90 -8.43
CA ALA A 32 8.83 22.16 -9.86
C ALA A 32 10.13 22.71 -10.47
N SER A 33 10.33 22.41 -11.76
CA SER A 33 11.21 23.14 -12.67
C SER A 33 10.49 23.45 -13.99
N SER A 34 10.58 24.71 -14.39
CA SER A 34 9.99 25.36 -15.56
C SER A 34 11.08 25.75 -16.57
N GLY A 35 10.76 25.78 -17.86
CA GLY A 35 11.50 26.47 -18.93
C GLY A 35 11.39 25.71 -20.26
N ALA A 36 10.64 26.13 -21.31
CA ALA A 36 10.78 27.31 -22.17
C ALA A 36 12.16 27.32 -22.89
N SER A 37 12.37 27.46 -24.22
CA SER A 37 11.61 27.99 -25.37
C SER A 37 12.34 27.65 -26.69
N HIS A 38 11.68 27.99 -27.82
CA HIS A 38 12.20 28.49 -29.12
C HIS A 38 12.44 27.54 -30.31
N GLY A 39 11.83 27.93 -31.46
CA GLY A 39 12.32 27.68 -32.82
C GLY A 39 11.23 27.69 -33.89
N GLU A 40 10.85 28.87 -34.39
CA GLU A 40 9.95 29.09 -35.54
C GLU A 40 10.65 28.90 -36.92
N GLN A 41 9.91 28.34 -37.88
CA GLN A 41 9.80 28.54 -39.37
C GLN A 41 11.06 28.75 -40.27
N PRO A 42 11.02 28.41 -41.59
CA PRO A 42 10.05 28.95 -42.56
C PRO A 42 9.48 28.00 -43.66
N ASP A 43 8.28 28.38 -44.10
CA ASP A 43 7.67 28.42 -45.44
C ASP A 43 8.11 27.46 -46.57
N SER A 44 7.11 26.79 -47.15
CA SER A 44 6.91 26.75 -48.62
C SER A 44 5.47 26.42 -48.98
N GLU A 45 4.84 27.42 -49.58
CA GLU A 45 3.51 27.46 -50.18
C GLU A 45 3.56 26.79 -51.57
N LEU A 46 2.66 25.85 -51.87
CA LEU A 46 2.21 25.57 -53.23
C LEU A 46 0.77 25.05 -53.18
N ALA A 47 -0.13 25.92 -53.65
CA ALA A 47 -1.56 25.67 -53.79
C ALA A 47 -1.84 24.74 -54.97
N VAL A 48 -2.66 23.70 -54.76
CA VAL A 48 -3.49 23.09 -55.80
C VAL A 48 -4.86 22.77 -55.21
N THR A 49 -5.85 23.57 -55.61
CA THR A 49 -7.28 23.36 -55.34
C THR A 49 -7.83 22.25 -56.23
N ARG A 50 -8.51 21.24 -55.65
CA ARG A 50 -9.64 20.53 -56.26
C ARG A 50 -10.51 19.84 -55.19
N GLU A 51 -11.80 19.86 -55.47
CA GLU A 51 -12.99 19.70 -54.61
C GLU A 51 -13.31 18.27 -54.10
N PRO A 52 -14.31 18.11 -53.22
CA PRO A 52 -14.40 17.01 -52.26
C PRO A 52 -15.09 15.78 -52.84
N ALA A 53 -14.53 14.60 -52.58
CA ALA A 53 -15.22 13.33 -52.76
C ALA A 53 -15.43 12.67 -51.39
N SER A 54 -16.64 12.85 -50.89
CA SER A 54 -17.22 12.14 -49.76
C SER A 54 -16.97 10.64 -49.87
N SER A 55 -16.06 10.14 -49.04
CA SER A 55 -15.94 8.73 -48.71
C SER A 55 -16.12 8.63 -47.21
N SER A 56 -17.36 8.40 -46.80
CA SER A 56 -17.76 8.19 -45.42
C SER A 56 -17.13 6.91 -44.86
N SER A 57 -15.88 6.98 -44.41
CA SER A 57 -15.40 6.06 -43.40
C SER A 57 -15.94 6.56 -42.07
N SER A 58 -17.10 6.06 -41.67
CA SER A 58 -17.58 6.20 -40.29
C SER A 58 -16.64 5.42 -39.38
N THR A 59 -15.49 6.02 -39.07
CA THR A 59 -14.64 5.64 -37.96
C THR A 59 -15.45 5.98 -36.72
N SER A 60 -16.29 5.03 -36.27
CA SER A 60 -16.97 5.11 -35.00
C SER A 60 -15.88 5.19 -33.93
N GLN A 61 -15.49 6.42 -33.55
CA GLN A 61 -14.61 6.59 -32.42
C GLN A 61 -15.28 5.90 -31.23
N PRO A 62 -14.57 5.04 -30.50
CA PRO A 62 -15.15 4.38 -29.33
C PRO A 62 -15.62 5.49 -28.39
N LYS A 63 -16.94 5.58 -28.19
CA LYS A 63 -17.55 6.53 -27.25
C LYS A 63 -16.86 6.32 -25.92
N ARG A 64 -16.05 7.31 -25.49
CA ARG A 64 -15.42 7.29 -24.18
C ARG A 64 -16.55 7.20 -23.17
N LYS A 65 -16.65 6.06 -22.47
CA LYS A 65 -17.62 5.89 -21.39
C LYS A 65 -17.20 6.85 -20.28
N VAL A 66 -17.98 7.91 -20.09
CA VAL A 66 -17.85 8.75 -18.90
C VAL A 66 -18.30 7.90 -17.72
N ILE A 67 -17.42 7.71 -16.74
CA ILE A 67 -17.79 7.02 -15.51
C ILE A 67 -18.58 8.03 -14.68
N GLU A 68 -19.88 7.79 -14.53
CA GLU A 68 -20.71 8.54 -13.57
C GLU A 68 -20.32 8.12 -12.16
N LYS A 69 -19.85 9.07 -11.37
CA LYS A 69 -19.42 8.81 -9.99
C LYS A 69 -20.65 8.71 -9.09
N MET A 70 -20.56 7.86 -8.09
CA MET A 70 -21.61 7.65 -7.10
C MET A 70 -21.41 8.61 -5.93
N PRO A 71 -22.51 9.05 -5.27
CA PRO A 71 -22.40 9.82 -4.05
C PRO A 71 -21.73 8.99 -2.95
N LEU A 72 -20.94 9.64 -2.09
CA LEU A 72 -20.27 9.00 -0.96
C LEU A 72 -21.29 8.37 0.01
N PRO A 73 -21.21 7.05 0.28
CA PRO A 73 -22.02 6.45 1.33
C PRO A 73 -21.65 7.01 2.71
N LYS A 74 -22.64 7.17 3.58
CA LYS A 74 -22.42 7.63 4.95
C LYS A 74 -21.83 6.49 5.80
N PHE A 75 -20.54 6.59 6.13
CA PHE A 75 -19.91 5.74 7.12
C PHE A 75 -20.15 6.34 8.51
N MET A 76 -20.83 5.59 9.38
CA MET A 76 -21.10 6.01 10.76
C MET A 76 -20.09 5.35 11.68
N ILE A 77 -19.55 6.11 12.62
CA ILE A 77 -18.68 5.60 13.70
C ILE A 77 -19.48 4.61 14.56
N GLY A 78 -18.93 3.41 14.78
CA GLY A 78 -19.57 2.26 15.42
C GLY A 78 -20.50 1.42 14.52
N GLY A 79 -20.67 1.77 13.24
CA GLY A 79 -21.34 0.98 12.21
C GLY A 79 -20.44 -0.01 11.46
N TYR A 80 -20.89 -1.28 11.41
CA TYR A 80 -20.19 -2.38 10.74
C TYR A 80 -20.15 -2.33 9.20
N LEU A 81 -20.58 -1.25 8.54
CA LEU A 81 -20.79 -1.25 7.08
C LEU A 81 -19.49 -1.50 6.31
N ALA A 82 -18.41 -0.77 6.62
CA ALA A 82 -17.14 -0.97 5.94
C ALA A 82 -16.43 -2.25 6.38
N ARG A 83 -16.58 -2.61 7.66
CA ARG A 83 -16.09 -3.88 8.22
C ARG A 83 -16.67 -5.07 7.46
N ASN A 84 -18.00 -5.13 7.28
CA ASN A 84 -18.68 -6.21 6.57
C ASN A 84 -18.34 -6.31 5.08
N LEU A 85 -17.67 -5.32 4.49
CA LEU A 85 -17.30 -5.31 3.09
C LEU A 85 -15.90 -5.88 2.83
N LEU A 86 -15.10 -6.09 3.88
CA LEU A 86 -13.71 -6.57 3.82
C LEU A 86 -13.52 -7.74 4.81
N PRO A 87 -12.53 -8.63 4.66
CA PRO A 87 -11.60 -8.71 3.56
C PRO A 87 -12.28 -9.06 2.22
N ALA A 88 -11.76 -8.50 1.12
CA ALA A 88 -12.30 -8.77 -0.22
C ALA A 88 -11.21 -8.80 -1.29
N SER A 89 -11.26 -9.75 -2.23
CA SER A 89 -10.28 -9.84 -3.33
C SER A 89 -10.35 -8.64 -4.28
N VAL A 90 -11.52 -8.02 -4.42
CA VAL A 90 -11.75 -6.83 -5.23
C VAL A 90 -12.26 -5.71 -4.32
N LEU A 91 -11.64 -4.53 -4.41
CA LEU A 91 -12.06 -3.37 -3.62
C LEU A 91 -13.53 -3.03 -3.93
N PRO A 92 -14.41 -3.03 -2.92
CA PRO A 92 -15.79 -2.61 -3.07
C PRO A 92 -15.88 -1.18 -3.61
N ARG A 93 -16.88 -0.89 -4.46
CA ARG A 93 -17.02 0.43 -5.09
C ARG A 93 -17.18 1.56 -4.07
N GLN A 94 -17.80 1.26 -2.94
CA GLN A 94 -18.01 2.14 -1.80
C GLN A 94 -16.71 2.59 -1.12
N LEU A 95 -15.60 1.90 -1.38
CA LEU A 95 -14.28 2.21 -0.84
C LEU A 95 -13.27 2.60 -1.91
N ASN A 96 -13.69 2.69 -3.18
CA ASN A 96 -12.82 2.94 -4.32
C ASN A 96 -12.95 4.40 -4.78
N PRO A 97 -11.89 5.22 -4.62
CA PRO A 97 -11.95 6.65 -4.96
C PRO A 97 -12.24 6.93 -6.44
N VAL A 98 -12.00 5.98 -7.34
CA VAL A 98 -12.30 6.16 -8.77
C VAL A 98 -13.80 6.29 -9.03
N TYR A 99 -14.64 5.66 -8.19
CA TYR A 99 -16.09 5.57 -8.39
C TYR A 99 -16.89 6.51 -7.49
N LEU A 100 -16.24 7.29 -6.62
CA LEU A 100 -16.91 8.12 -5.63
C LEU A 100 -16.65 9.62 -5.86
N GLU A 101 -17.67 10.40 -5.54
CA GLU A 101 -17.55 11.84 -5.33
C GLU A 101 -17.25 12.09 -3.85
N TYR A 102 -16.16 12.78 -3.56
CA TYR A 102 -15.72 13.11 -2.20
C TYR A 102 -15.08 14.50 -2.23
N ASP A 103 -15.26 15.24 -1.14
CA ASP A 103 -14.63 16.54 -0.95
C ASP A 103 -13.18 16.35 -0.48
N HIS A 104 -12.96 15.41 0.43
CA HIS A 104 -11.64 15.02 0.92
C HIS A 104 -11.40 13.51 0.77
N ILE A 105 -10.20 13.10 0.37
CA ILE A 105 -9.84 11.68 0.20
C ILE A 105 -9.94 10.90 1.53
N ASP A 106 -9.81 11.61 2.65
CA ASP A 106 -9.88 11.07 3.99
C ASP A 106 -11.31 10.72 4.44
N ASP A 107 -12.33 11.17 3.70
CA ASP A 107 -13.73 10.81 3.96
C ASP A 107 -14.02 9.34 3.59
N ILE A 108 -13.14 8.70 2.83
CA ILE A 108 -13.22 7.28 2.47
C ILE A 108 -12.42 6.48 3.49
N PRO A 109 -13.01 5.46 4.15
CA PRO A 109 -12.27 4.56 5.02
C PRO A 109 -10.99 4.03 4.40
N LEU A 110 -9.90 4.03 5.17
CA LEU A 110 -8.61 3.53 4.71
C LEU A 110 -8.64 2.00 4.60
N ALA A 111 -8.34 1.50 3.41
CA ALA A 111 -8.22 0.08 3.14
C ALA A 111 -6.88 -0.22 2.47
N TRP A 112 -6.27 -1.33 2.84
CA TRP A 112 -4.95 -1.76 2.40
C TRP A 112 -5.04 -2.99 1.52
N TYR A 113 -4.32 -2.99 0.40
CA TYR A 113 -4.19 -4.17 -0.46
C TYR A 113 -2.92 -4.94 -0.12
N GLY A 114 -3.06 -6.23 0.17
CA GLY A 114 -1.95 -7.03 0.65
C GLY A 114 -2.25 -8.51 0.86
N ILE A 115 -1.34 -9.15 1.60
CA ILE A 115 -1.38 -10.55 2.01
C ILE A 115 -1.13 -10.62 3.52
N GLU A 116 -1.62 -11.67 4.16
CA GLU A 116 -1.28 -11.95 5.56
C GLU A 116 0.23 -12.04 5.78
N TRP A 117 0.68 -11.57 6.94
CA TRP A 117 2.07 -11.62 7.33
C TRP A 117 2.54 -13.07 7.49
N ASN A 118 3.40 -13.52 6.56
CA ASN A 118 4.05 -14.82 6.63
C ASN A 118 5.57 -14.68 6.51
N GLY A 119 6.27 -14.78 7.65
CA GLY A 119 7.72 -14.63 7.70
C GLY A 119 8.48 -15.61 6.80
N THR A 120 8.00 -16.85 6.67
CA THR A 120 8.64 -17.87 5.83
C THR A 120 8.56 -17.50 4.35
N VAL A 121 7.40 -17.04 3.89
CA VAL A 121 7.22 -16.61 2.50
C VAL A 121 8.10 -15.41 2.16
N LEU A 122 8.13 -14.41 3.04
CA LEU A 122 8.96 -13.21 2.86
C LEU A 122 10.46 -13.53 2.85
N VAL A 123 10.90 -14.43 3.74
CA VAL A 123 12.29 -14.91 3.78
C VAL A 123 12.64 -15.65 2.49
N ASN A 124 11.79 -16.56 2.02
CA ASN A 124 12.02 -17.32 0.79
C ASN A 124 12.12 -16.40 -0.43
N TYR A 125 11.23 -15.41 -0.51
CA TYR A 125 11.27 -14.39 -1.56
C TYR A 125 12.56 -13.57 -1.48
N ALA A 126 12.92 -13.05 -0.30
CA ALA A 126 14.16 -12.31 -0.10
C ALA A 126 15.40 -13.17 -0.41
N GLN A 127 15.38 -14.46 -0.09
CA GLN A 127 16.48 -15.38 -0.37
C GLN A 127 16.68 -15.57 -1.88
N LYS A 128 15.59 -15.75 -2.63
CA LYS A 128 15.63 -15.87 -4.10
C LYS A 128 16.36 -14.70 -4.78
N TYR A 129 16.25 -13.50 -4.18
CA TYR A 129 16.87 -12.28 -4.67
C TYR A 129 18.19 -11.90 -3.99
N GLY A 130 18.69 -12.73 -3.06
CA GLY A 130 19.93 -12.46 -2.31
C GLY A 130 19.81 -11.33 -1.30
N TRP A 131 18.60 -10.98 -0.87
CA TRP A 131 18.33 -9.91 0.10
C TRP A 131 18.17 -10.44 1.54
N ALA A 132 18.01 -11.76 1.71
CA ALA A 132 17.87 -12.38 3.02
C ALA A 132 19.15 -12.28 3.86
N VAL A 133 18.97 -12.21 5.18
CA VAL A 133 20.06 -12.08 6.16
C VAL A 133 20.13 -13.35 6.99
N LEU A 134 21.30 -14.01 6.97
CA LEU A 134 21.54 -15.18 7.81
C LEU A 134 21.49 -14.80 9.29
N SER A 135 20.81 -15.62 10.07
CA SER A 135 20.77 -15.49 11.52
C SER A 135 22.14 -15.81 12.10
N GLN A 136 22.69 -14.88 12.89
CA GLN A 136 23.95 -15.09 13.60
C GLN A 136 23.81 -16.13 14.73
N GLN A 137 22.59 -16.37 15.20
CA GLN A 137 22.29 -17.29 16.30
C GLN A 137 21.99 -18.71 15.80
N SER A 138 21.66 -18.87 14.51
CA SER A 138 21.33 -20.17 13.93
C SER A 138 22.58 -20.88 13.41
N LYS A 139 22.90 -22.02 13.99
CA LYS A 139 23.96 -22.92 13.49
C LYS A 139 23.59 -23.62 12.18
N LEU A 140 22.32 -23.60 11.79
CA LEU A 140 21.78 -24.31 10.63
C LEU A 140 21.66 -23.42 9.39
N GLY A 141 22.24 -22.21 9.40
CA GLY A 141 22.10 -21.28 8.27
C GLY A 141 20.68 -20.76 8.06
N ALA A 142 19.86 -20.76 9.11
CA ALA A 142 18.52 -20.16 9.02
C ALA A 142 18.62 -18.63 8.84
N TYR A 143 17.66 -18.05 8.13
CA TYR A 143 17.57 -16.61 7.96
C TYR A 143 16.79 -15.96 9.11
N ASP A 144 17.16 -14.73 9.47
CA ASP A 144 16.46 -13.94 10.47
C ASP A 144 15.48 -12.98 9.78
N ILE A 145 14.19 -13.09 10.12
CA ILE A 145 13.12 -12.30 9.50
C ILE A 145 13.26 -10.80 9.78
N VAL A 146 13.74 -10.39 10.96
CA VAL A 146 13.78 -8.96 11.33
C VAL A 146 14.74 -8.15 10.44
N PRO A 147 16.04 -8.51 10.35
CA PRO A 147 16.96 -7.82 9.44
C PRO A 147 16.67 -8.15 7.96
N THR A 148 16.08 -9.31 7.65
CA THR A 148 15.65 -9.63 6.29
C THR A 148 14.53 -8.71 5.82
N TRP A 149 13.54 -8.43 6.66
CA TRP A 149 12.43 -7.54 6.34
C TRP A 149 12.91 -6.12 6.01
N ASP A 150 13.82 -5.57 6.81
CA ASP A 150 14.35 -4.23 6.55
C ASP A 150 15.13 -4.15 5.23
N ARG A 151 15.95 -5.16 4.93
CA ARG A 151 16.63 -5.26 3.62
C ARG A 151 15.64 -5.43 2.47
N LEU A 152 14.69 -6.34 2.62
CA LEU A 152 13.66 -6.61 1.61
C LEU A 152 12.94 -5.32 1.23
N ARG A 153 12.40 -4.59 2.21
CA ARG A 153 11.66 -3.34 1.96
C ARG A 153 12.53 -2.29 1.27
N ARG A 154 13.79 -2.11 1.69
CA ARG A 154 14.70 -1.13 1.09
C ARG A 154 15.06 -1.48 -0.35
N HIS A 155 15.44 -2.74 -0.61
CA HIS A 155 15.80 -3.19 -1.97
C HIS A 155 14.58 -3.23 -2.89
N TYR A 156 13.42 -3.66 -2.39
CA TYR A 156 12.19 -3.66 -3.16
C TYR A 156 11.78 -2.23 -3.57
N TYR A 157 11.82 -1.27 -2.64
CA TYR A 157 11.56 0.13 -2.96
C TYR A 157 12.58 0.69 -3.96
N ALA A 158 13.87 0.45 -3.77
CA ALA A 158 14.91 0.92 -4.70
C ALA A 158 14.74 0.35 -6.12
N LYS A 159 14.25 -0.89 -6.24
CA LYS A 159 14.06 -1.58 -7.52
C LYS A 159 12.76 -1.19 -8.22
N HIS A 160 11.67 -1.01 -7.47
CA HIS A 160 10.32 -0.91 -8.01
C HIS A 160 9.61 0.43 -7.73
N GLY A 161 10.15 1.27 -6.84
CA GLY A 161 9.51 2.50 -6.39
C GLY A 161 8.23 2.28 -5.56
N ILE A 162 8.00 1.05 -5.09
CA ILE A 162 6.81 0.66 -4.31
C ILE A 162 7.23 0.36 -2.89
N LEU A 163 6.54 0.94 -1.91
CA LEU A 163 6.82 0.72 -0.51
C LEU A 163 6.03 -0.49 0.00
N MET A 164 6.73 -1.47 0.58
CA MET A 164 6.09 -2.55 1.34
C MET A 164 5.96 -2.15 2.80
N CYS A 165 4.75 -2.28 3.36
CA CYS A 165 4.46 -1.90 4.74
C CYS A 165 3.78 -3.06 5.48
N ILE A 166 4.13 -3.25 6.75
CA ILE A 166 3.34 -4.08 7.65
C ILE A 166 2.24 -3.19 8.21
N GLN A 167 0.98 -3.62 8.08
CA GLN A 167 -0.16 -2.88 8.61
C GLN A 167 -0.97 -3.75 9.56
N ASP A 168 -1.51 -3.10 10.57
CA ASP A 168 -2.49 -3.68 11.48
C ASP A 168 -3.88 -3.43 10.88
N VAL A 169 -4.62 -4.49 10.60
CA VAL A 169 -5.91 -4.46 9.91
C VAL A 169 -6.95 -5.28 10.64
N TRP A 170 -8.23 -4.99 10.39
CA TRP A 170 -9.31 -5.87 10.82
C TRP A 170 -9.22 -7.20 10.05
N GLY A 171 -9.16 -8.30 10.80
CA GLY A 171 -9.14 -9.66 10.25
C GLY A 171 -10.51 -10.14 9.76
N GLU A 172 -10.58 -11.40 9.33
CA GLU A 172 -11.84 -12.04 8.93
C GLU A 172 -12.80 -12.17 10.12
N ASP A 173 -12.24 -12.52 11.28
CA ASP A 173 -12.92 -12.39 12.57
C ASP A 173 -12.85 -10.92 13.01
N MET A 174 -13.93 -10.17 12.79
CA MET A 174 -14.08 -8.71 13.03
C MET A 174 -13.72 -8.19 14.43
N ASP A 175 -13.31 -9.06 15.35
CA ASP A 175 -12.87 -8.78 16.70
C ASP A 175 -11.35 -8.92 16.88
N GLN A 176 -10.62 -9.31 15.83
CA GLN A 176 -9.17 -9.53 15.87
C GLN A 176 -8.44 -8.63 14.87
N ILE A 177 -7.31 -8.08 15.35
CA ILE A 177 -6.38 -7.33 14.52
C ILE A 177 -5.32 -8.28 13.97
N GLU A 178 -5.21 -8.31 12.65
CA GLU A 178 -4.24 -9.10 11.91
C GLU A 178 -3.14 -8.21 11.35
N LYS A 179 -1.98 -8.83 11.10
CA LYS A 179 -0.87 -8.17 10.41
C LYS A 179 -0.86 -8.60 8.96
N ILE A 180 -0.86 -7.62 8.06
CA ILE A 180 -0.67 -7.87 6.64
C ILE A 180 0.60 -7.20 6.13
N VAL A 181 1.17 -7.75 5.07
CA VAL A 181 2.08 -7.03 4.18
C VAL A 181 1.26 -6.36 3.10
N SER A 182 1.26 -5.04 3.10
CA SER A 182 0.58 -4.19 2.14
C SER A 182 1.55 -3.58 1.12
N PHE A 183 1.04 -3.31 -0.07
CA PHE A 183 1.77 -2.65 -1.16
C PHE A 183 1.24 -1.25 -1.46
N TYR A 184 -0.06 -1.02 -1.22
CA TYR A 184 -0.74 0.26 -1.39
C TYR A 184 -2.08 0.28 -0.66
N ASN A 185 -2.64 1.48 -0.54
CA ASN A 185 -4.00 1.69 -0.04
C ASN A 185 -4.96 2.19 -1.12
N ASN A 186 -6.24 2.17 -0.81
CA ASN A 186 -7.31 2.62 -1.70
C ASN A 186 -7.17 4.10 -2.08
N ARG A 187 -6.77 4.95 -1.13
CA ARG A 187 -6.61 6.40 -1.32
C ARG A 187 -5.52 6.75 -2.33
N GLU A 188 -4.48 5.92 -2.44
CA GLU A 188 -3.40 6.08 -3.42
C GLU A 188 -3.76 5.57 -4.83
N MET A 189 -4.81 4.77 -4.98
CA MET A 189 -5.16 4.14 -6.27
C MET A 189 -5.26 5.10 -7.47
N PRO A 190 -5.80 6.33 -7.35
CA PRO A 190 -5.85 7.27 -8.47
C PRO A 190 -4.46 7.64 -9.01
N SER A 191 -3.45 7.63 -8.16
CA SER A 191 -2.06 7.98 -8.50
C SER A 191 -1.26 6.78 -9.00
N TRP A 192 -1.79 5.55 -8.88
CA TRP A 192 -1.09 4.32 -9.25
C TRP A 192 -1.16 4.03 -10.74
N THR A 193 0.01 3.88 -11.34
CA THR A 193 0.13 3.47 -12.75
C THR A 193 -0.30 2.02 -12.95
N LYS A 194 -0.59 1.66 -14.20
CA LYS A 194 -0.88 0.26 -14.57
C LYS A 194 0.35 -0.64 -14.35
N GLU A 195 1.53 -0.11 -14.62
CA GLU A 195 2.81 -0.83 -14.48
C GLU A 195 3.10 -1.17 -13.02
N GLN A 196 2.94 -0.22 -12.09
CA GLN A 196 3.12 -0.49 -10.66
C GLN A 196 2.19 -1.59 -10.14
N ARG A 197 0.93 -1.63 -10.62
CA ARG A 197 -0.01 -2.71 -10.27
C ARG A 197 0.46 -4.07 -10.78
N TYR A 198 0.98 -4.14 -12.00
CA TYR A 198 1.55 -5.39 -12.52
C TYR A 198 2.76 -5.85 -11.72
N VAL A 199 3.65 -4.94 -11.33
CA VAL A 199 4.79 -5.26 -10.46
C VAL A 199 4.33 -5.90 -9.14
N VAL A 200 3.25 -5.40 -8.54
CA VAL A 200 2.68 -6.03 -7.33
C VAL A 200 2.16 -7.43 -7.62
N PHE A 201 1.41 -7.63 -8.72
CA PHE A 201 0.89 -8.95 -9.07
C PHE A 201 1.98 -9.96 -9.41
N ASP A 202 3.02 -9.54 -10.13
CA ASP A 202 4.19 -10.36 -10.43
C ASP A 202 4.93 -10.72 -9.14
N THR A 203 5.10 -9.76 -8.23
CA THR A 203 5.71 -9.99 -6.91
C THR A 203 4.93 -11.02 -6.09
N LEU A 204 3.60 -10.90 -6.03
CA LEU A 204 2.73 -11.86 -5.35
C LEU A 204 2.86 -13.27 -5.97
N THR A 205 2.87 -13.35 -7.30
CA THR A 205 3.06 -14.61 -8.02
C THR A 205 4.43 -15.23 -7.72
N GLU A 206 5.49 -14.41 -7.66
CA GLU A 206 6.84 -14.86 -7.31
C GLU A 206 6.98 -15.31 -5.85
N MET A 207 6.17 -14.75 -4.95
CA MET A 207 6.04 -15.22 -3.57
C MET A 207 5.24 -16.54 -3.46
N GLY A 208 4.58 -16.96 -4.55
CA GLY A 208 3.83 -18.21 -4.62
C GLY A 208 2.32 -18.04 -4.44
N TYR A 209 1.81 -16.81 -4.38
CA TYR A 209 0.38 -16.55 -4.25
C TYR A 209 -0.35 -16.66 -5.59
N LYS A 210 -1.56 -17.21 -5.56
CA LYS A 210 -2.44 -17.28 -6.73
C LYS A 210 -3.25 -15.99 -6.88
N PRO A 211 -3.72 -15.67 -8.10
CA PRO A 211 -4.66 -14.58 -8.30
C PRO A 211 -5.89 -14.74 -7.39
N GLY A 212 -6.16 -13.72 -6.58
CA GLY A 212 -7.29 -13.70 -5.64
C GLY A 212 -6.94 -14.07 -4.19
N GLU A 213 -5.73 -14.55 -3.90
CA GLU A 213 -5.29 -14.79 -2.51
C GLU A 213 -4.88 -13.50 -1.79
N ALA A 214 -4.42 -12.48 -2.54
CA ALA A 214 -4.27 -11.13 -2.00
C ALA A 214 -5.62 -10.43 -1.93
N ALA A 215 -5.88 -9.76 -0.82
CA ALA A 215 -7.15 -9.12 -0.53
C ALA A 215 -6.97 -7.67 -0.06
N TRP A 216 -8.10 -6.97 -0.04
CA TRP A 216 -8.26 -5.66 0.58
C TRP A 216 -8.71 -5.86 2.02
N PHE A 217 -8.08 -5.15 2.95
CA PHE A 217 -8.36 -5.21 4.39
C PHE A 217 -8.64 -3.80 4.92
N LEU A 218 -9.51 -3.68 5.91
CA LEU A 218 -9.81 -2.40 6.55
C LEU A 218 -8.70 -2.05 7.55
N ASP A 219 -8.21 -0.82 7.56
CA ASP A 219 -7.22 -0.39 8.54
C ASP A 219 -7.74 -0.58 9.99
N GLY A 220 -6.91 -1.11 10.88
CA GLY A 220 -7.30 -1.45 12.24
C GLY A 220 -7.64 -0.25 13.11
N ARG A 221 -7.26 0.96 12.68
CA ARG A 221 -7.56 2.24 13.36
C ARG A 221 -8.86 2.88 12.88
N GLU A 222 -9.49 2.31 11.85
CA GLU A 222 -10.80 2.74 11.40
C GLU A 222 -11.83 2.26 12.45
N HIS A 223 -12.17 3.18 13.35
CA HIS A 223 -13.24 3.04 14.33
C HIS A 223 -14.60 3.27 13.66
N LEU A 224 -14.83 2.49 12.61
CA LEU A 224 -16.10 2.42 11.92
C LEU A 224 -17.07 1.57 12.68
#